data_AF-A0AAW5TIF7-F1
#
_entry.id   AF-A0AAW5TIF7-F1
#
_cell.length_a   1.000
_cell.length_b   1.000
_cell.length_c   1.000
_cell.angle_alpha   90.00
_cell.angle_beta   90.00
_cell.angle_gamma   90.00
#
_symmetry.space_group_name_H-M   'P 1'
#
loop_
_entity.id
_entity.type
_entity.pdbx_description
1 polymer ?
#
loop_
_entity_poly.entity_id
_entity_poly.type
_entity_poly.pdbx_seq_one_letter_code
_entity_poly.pdbx_strand_id
1 'polypeptide(L)'
;KGNADLKRFVKAIYYLKDNHLQTIADLQEKVFELAKQSKKISGDIQDKTQRIKDLNQCVSCIDSIKENKEVYQEYKSKTIFKDSFYNSHKKEIDKYQRARKIIEKFTGTSAIKLSDWQKEISSLEKEIQDLSEDKAKVQDEFKQIDHIKYAVKIVNDEYGIDLSIEIDKAIKRGDKPSVIAQLKKFQEQEEIKRQYKQKAKEKAKENYKNKGEER
;
A
#
# COMPACT_ATOMS: atom_id res chain seq x y z
N LYS A 1 -18.43 29.82 -5.60
CA LYS A 1 -17.14 29.15 -5.96
C LYS A 1 -15.95 29.78 -5.21
N GLY A 2 -15.79 31.11 -5.18
CA GLY A 2 -14.62 31.78 -4.59
C GLY A 2 -14.21 31.45 -3.13
N ASN A 3 -15.14 31.18 -2.20
CA ASN A 3 -14.77 30.93 -0.78
C ASN A 3 -14.04 29.58 -0.58
N ALA A 4 -14.45 28.53 -1.31
CA ALA A 4 -13.83 27.21 -1.22
C ALA A 4 -12.40 27.20 -1.81
N ASP A 5 -12.19 27.97 -2.89
CA ASP A 5 -10.90 28.06 -3.55
C ASP A 5 -9.92 28.91 -2.72
N LEU A 6 -10.38 30.02 -2.13
CA LEU A 6 -9.59 30.82 -1.20
C LEU A 6 -9.05 29.99 -0.03
N LYS A 7 -9.90 29.14 0.59
CA LYS A 7 -9.49 28.25 1.67
C LYS A 7 -8.42 27.24 1.23
N ARG A 8 -8.47 26.76 -0.01
CA ARG A 8 -7.44 25.87 -0.58
C ARG A 8 -6.13 26.59 -0.84
N PHE A 9 -6.17 27.81 -1.38
CA PHE A 9 -4.99 28.63 -1.62
C PHE A 9 -4.26 28.97 -0.32
N VAL A 10 -4.99 29.39 0.72
CA VAL A 10 -4.40 29.69 2.04
C VAL A 10 -3.73 28.45 2.63
N LYS A 11 -4.38 27.28 2.58
CA LYS A 11 -3.78 26.03 3.04
C LYS A 11 -2.53 25.64 2.25
N ALA A 12 -2.55 25.81 0.93
CA ALA A 12 -1.39 25.55 0.08
C ALA A 12 -0.20 26.45 0.44
N ILE A 13 -0.43 27.74 0.68
CA ILE A 13 0.61 28.70 1.08
C ILE A 13 1.24 28.31 2.42
N TYR A 14 0.43 28.00 3.43
CA TYR A 14 0.95 27.56 4.73
C TYR A 14 1.74 26.26 4.62
N TYR A 15 1.21 25.28 3.89
CA TYR A 15 1.89 24.00 3.70
C TYR A 15 3.27 24.16 3.02
N LEU A 16 3.35 24.97 1.95
CA LEU A 16 4.61 25.29 1.29
C LEU A 16 5.59 25.96 2.25
N LYS A 17 5.12 26.94 3.05
CA LYS A 17 5.94 27.66 4.03
C LYS A 17 6.47 26.74 5.13
N ASP A 18 5.59 25.98 5.77
CA ASP A 18 5.90 25.12 6.91
C ASP A 18 6.83 23.96 6.54
N ASN A 19 6.79 23.52 5.27
CA ASN A 19 7.66 22.47 4.73
C ASN A 19 8.88 23.03 3.97
N HIS A 20 9.10 24.36 3.99
CA HIS A 20 10.18 25.03 3.25
C HIS A 20 10.24 24.68 1.75
N LEU A 21 9.09 24.47 1.12
CA LEU A 21 8.96 24.13 -0.30
C LEU A 21 8.89 25.43 -1.11
N GLN A 22 10.02 25.82 -1.71
CA GLN A 22 10.16 27.08 -2.45
C GLN A 22 10.15 26.87 -3.97
N THR A 23 10.48 25.65 -4.42
CA THR A 23 10.63 25.31 -5.83
C THR A 23 9.81 24.08 -6.23
N ILE A 24 9.62 23.90 -7.54
CA ILE A 24 9.02 22.68 -8.10
C ILE A 24 9.87 21.44 -7.75
N ALA A 25 11.20 21.59 -7.68
CA ALA A 25 12.10 20.49 -7.31
C ALA A 25 11.86 20.06 -5.86
N ASP A 26 11.71 21.00 -4.92
CA ASP A 26 11.42 20.69 -3.51
C ASP A 26 10.09 19.94 -3.38
N LEU A 27 9.06 20.34 -4.15
CA LEU A 27 7.77 19.66 -4.17
C LEU A 27 7.89 18.24 -4.75
N GLN A 28 8.70 18.04 -5.79
CA GLN A 28 8.95 16.72 -6.37
C GLN A 28 9.70 15.80 -5.39
N GLU A 29 10.70 16.33 -4.70
CA GLU A 29 11.46 15.61 -3.66
C GLU A 29 10.53 15.20 -2.50
N LYS A 30 9.69 16.13 -2.01
CA LYS A 30 8.68 15.83 -0.98
C LYS A 30 7.72 14.73 -1.44
N VAL A 31 7.25 14.75 -2.68
CA VAL A 31 6.41 13.67 -3.24
C VAL A 31 7.14 12.33 -3.22
N PHE A 32 8.43 12.30 -3.60
CA PHE A 32 9.23 11.08 -3.60
C PHE A 32 9.41 10.53 -2.18
N GLU A 33 9.72 11.39 -1.21
CA GLU A 33 9.86 10.99 0.19
C GLU A 33 8.55 10.46 0.77
N LEU A 34 7.42 11.12 0.52
CA LEU A 34 6.11 10.62 0.94
C LEU A 34 5.78 9.28 0.28
N ALA A 35 6.15 9.07 -0.99
CA ALA A 35 5.92 7.81 -1.69
C ALA A 35 6.76 6.67 -1.09
N LYS A 36 8.03 6.96 -0.75
CA LYS A 36 8.93 6.03 -0.08
C LYS A 36 8.41 5.67 1.31
N GLN A 37 7.96 6.66 2.10
CA GLN A 37 7.34 6.45 3.41
C GLN A 37 6.07 5.60 3.30
N SER A 38 5.16 5.94 2.37
CA SER A 38 3.92 5.18 2.14
C SER A 38 4.18 3.72 1.75
N LYS A 39 5.19 3.49 0.89
CA LYS A 39 5.62 2.14 0.51
C LYS A 39 6.17 1.37 1.70
N LYS A 40 7.02 2.00 2.51
CA LYS A 40 7.58 1.39 3.73
C LYS A 40 6.47 1.00 4.70
N ILE A 41 5.60 1.93 5.07
CA ILE A 41 4.47 1.68 6.00
C ILE A 41 3.59 0.55 5.48
N SER A 42 3.28 0.54 4.18
CA SER A 42 2.45 -0.53 3.60
C SER A 42 3.16 -1.89 3.63
N GLY A 43 4.48 -1.94 3.42
CA GLY A 43 5.28 -3.15 3.59
C GLY A 43 5.26 -3.63 5.04
N ASP A 44 5.51 -2.74 6.00
CA ASP A 44 5.51 -3.06 7.43
C ASP A 44 4.14 -3.62 7.89
N ILE A 45 3.03 -3.01 7.45
CA ILE A 45 1.67 -3.52 7.71
C ILE A 45 1.48 -4.92 7.11
N GLN A 46 1.93 -5.13 5.88
CA GLN A 46 1.77 -6.42 5.18
C GLN A 46 2.54 -7.53 5.91
N ASP A 47 3.79 -7.28 6.29
CA ASP A 47 4.64 -8.25 6.98
C ASP A 47 4.06 -8.63 8.34
N LYS A 48 3.59 -7.63 9.12
CA LYS A 48 2.93 -7.87 10.42
C LYS A 48 1.61 -8.62 10.25
N THR A 49 0.81 -8.28 9.25
CA THR A 49 -0.45 -8.98 8.94
C THR A 49 -0.18 -10.44 8.58
N GLN A 50 0.86 -10.71 7.79
CA GLN A 50 1.26 -12.07 7.45
C GLN A 50 1.72 -12.83 8.69
N ARG A 51 2.48 -12.20 9.58
CA ARG A 51 2.90 -12.81 10.85
C ARG A 51 1.70 -13.17 11.75
N ILE A 52 0.72 -12.28 11.87
CA ILE A 52 -0.53 -12.57 12.61
C ILE A 52 -1.25 -13.77 11.99
N LYS A 53 -1.35 -13.84 10.66
CA LYS A 53 -1.97 -14.96 9.94
C LYS A 53 -1.26 -16.29 10.23
N ASP A 54 0.07 -16.29 10.20
CA ASP A 54 0.89 -17.47 10.50
C ASP A 54 0.68 -17.97 11.94
N LEU A 55 0.65 -17.05 12.90
CA LEU A 55 0.38 -17.37 14.31
C LEU A 55 -1.05 -17.88 14.53
N ASN A 56 -2.05 -17.28 13.87
CA ASN A 56 -3.44 -17.75 13.92
C ASN A 56 -3.59 -19.17 13.36
N GLN A 57 -2.83 -19.54 12.33
CA GLN A 57 -2.77 -20.93 11.85
C GLN A 57 -2.18 -21.86 12.92
N CYS A 58 -1.15 -21.43 13.67
CA CYS A 58 -0.62 -22.19 14.79
C CYS A 58 -1.66 -22.36 15.92
N VAL A 59 -2.41 -21.30 16.24
CA VAL A 59 -3.49 -21.35 17.24
C VAL A 59 -4.57 -22.36 16.82
N SER A 60 -5.00 -22.36 15.55
CA SER A 60 -5.98 -23.33 15.06
C SER A 60 -5.52 -24.79 15.11
N CYS A 61 -4.20 -25.04 15.14
CA CYS A 61 -3.63 -26.38 15.23
C CYS A 61 -3.74 -26.97 16.65
N ILE A 62 -4.00 -26.16 17.67
CA ILE A 62 -3.94 -26.58 19.08
C ILE A 62 -4.97 -27.66 19.40
N ASP A 63 -6.21 -27.50 18.95
CA ASP A 63 -7.27 -28.46 19.26
C ASP A 63 -7.01 -29.80 18.57
N SER A 64 -6.58 -29.77 17.31
CA SER A 64 -6.12 -30.98 16.61
C SER A 64 -4.96 -31.68 17.33
N ILE A 65 -4.04 -30.93 17.93
CA ILE A 65 -2.95 -31.53 18.70
C ILE A 65 -3.47 -32.14 20.01
N LYS A 66 -4.36 -31.45 20.73
CA LYS A 66 -4.93 -31.94 21.99
C LYS A 66 -5.76 -33.20 21.78
N GLU A 67 -6.69 -33.17 20.83
CA GLU A 67 -7.62 -34.27 20.53
C GLU A 67 -6.89 -35.56 20.09
N ASN A 68 -5.83 -35.42 19.30
CA ASN A 68 -5.14 -36.57 18.70
C ASN A 68 -3.85 -36.96 19.45
N LYS A 69 -3.58 -36.32 20.60
CA LYS A 69 -2.32 -36.49 21.35
C LYS A 69 -2.13 -37.93 21.80
N GLU A 70 -3.15 -38.51 22.44
CA GLU A 70 -3.05 -39.83 23.06
C GLU A 70 -2.82 -40.92 22.02
N VAL A 71 -3.64 -40.93 20.96
CA VAL A 71 -3.51 -41.84 19.81
C VAL A 71 -2.12 -41.72 19.17
N TYR A 72 -1.60 -40.49 19.01
CA TYR A 72 -0.27 -40.30 18.46
C TYR A 72 0.84 -40.81 19.39
N GLN A 73 0.73 -40.61 20.71
CA GLN A 73 1.72 -41.13 21.66
C GLN A 73 1.71 -42.66 21.70
N GLU A 74 0.53 -43.29 21.63
CA GLU A 74 0.42 -44.74 21.53
C GLU A 74 1.05 -45.26 20.24
N TYR A 75 0.74 -44.65 19.09
CA TYR A 75 1.40 -44.98 17.82
C TYR A 75 2.92 -44.86 17.93
N LYS A 76 3.42 -43.80 18.59
CA LYS A 76 4.85 -43.56 18.75
C LYS A 76 5.52 -44.61 19.64
N SER A 77 4.86 -45.06 20.71
CA SER A 77 5.40 -46.05 21.65
C SER A 77 5.34 -47.49 21.13
N LYS A 78 4.45 -47.80 20.17
CA LYS A 78 4.37 -49.14 19.58
C LYS A 78 5.62 -49.52 18.78
N THR A 79 6.06 -50.76 19.01
CA THR A 79 7.13 -51.46 18.28
C THR A 79 6.59 -52.65 17.47
N ILE A 80 5.59 -53.37 18.00
CA ILE A 80 4.90 -54.48 17.33
C ILE A 80 3.55 -54.00 16.79
N PHE A 81 3.14 -54.49 15.62
CA PHE A 81 1.88 -54.11 14.92
C PHE A 81 1.70 -52.62 14.64
N LYS A 82 2.81 -51.86 14.58
CA LYS A 82 2.80 -50.40 14.40
C LYS A 82 2.09 -49.96 13.12
N ASP A 83 2.31 -50.65 12.01
CA ASP A 83 1.70 -50.31 10.71
C ASP A 83 0.20 -50.60 10.71
N SER A 84 -0.24 -51.68 11.35
CA SER A 84 -1.66 -51.99 11.51
C SER A 84 -2.35 -50.92 12.34
N PHE A 85 -1.75 -50.52 13.48
CA PHE A 85 -2.28 -49.42 14.30
C PHE A 85 -2.33 -48.10 13.53
N TYR A 86 -1.28 -47.78 12.77
CA TYR A 86 -1.26 -46.60 11.91
C TYR A 86 -2.40 -46.61 10.91
N ASN A 87 -2.64 -47.73 10.23
CA ASN A 87 -3.70 -47.83 9.24
C ASN A 87 -5.09 -47.67 9.87
N SER A 88 -5.31 -48.20 11.08
CA SER A 88 -6.57 -48.05 11.84
C SER A 88 -6.81 -46.63 12.35
N HIS A 89 -5.75 -45.89 12.69
CA HIS A 89 -5.82 -44.53 13.27
C HIS A 89 -5.19 -43.47 12.37
N LYS A 90 -5.17 -43.71 11.06
CA LYS A 90 -4.41 -42.92 10.11
C LYS A 90 -4.82 -41.46 10.13
N LYS A 91 -6.13 -41.19 10.24
CA LYS A 91 -6.69 -39.84 10.19
C LYS A 91 -6.23 -39.00 11.39
N GLU A 92 -6.25 -39.57 12.58
CA GLU A 92 -5.86 -38.95 13.85
C GLU A 92 -4.36 -38.67 13.87
N ILE A 93 -3.57 -39.67 13.51
CA ILE A 93 -2.11 -39.58 13.46
C ILE A 93 -1.68 -38.52 12.43
N ASP A 94 -2.24 -38.55 11.22
CA ASP A 94 -1.95 -37.56 10.18
C ASP A 94 -2.32 -36.15 10.60
N LYS A 95 -3.50 -35.96 11.21
CA LYS A 95 -3.94 -34.65 11.72
C LYS A 95 -2.95 -34.10 12.74
N TYR A 96 -2.53 -34.93 13.71
CA TYR A 96 -1.55 -34.53 14.71
C TYR A 96 -0.22 -34.12 14.06
N GLN A 97 0.29 -34.94 13.13
CA GLN A 97 1.55 -34.67 12.44
C GLN A 97 1.49 -33.39 11.59
N ARG A 98 0.41 -33.18 10.83
CA ARG A 98 0.22 -31.96 10.03
C ARG A 98 0.16 -30.71 10.92
N ALA A 99 -0.58 -30.77 12.02
CA ALA A 99 -0.69 -29.68 12.97
C ALA A 99 0.70 -29.32 13.58
N ARG A 100 1.50 -30.32 13.94
CA ARG A 100 2.88 -30.10 14.41
C ARG A 100 3.78 -29.49 13.34
N LYS A 101 3.71 -29.96 12.10
CA LYS A 101 4.49 -29.42 10.96
C LYS A 101 4.15 -27.95 10.68
N ILE A 102 2.88 -27.56 10.81
CA ILE A 102 2.44 -26.16 10.66
C ILE A 102 3.09 -25.28 11.74
N ILE A 103 3.03 -25.71 13.01
CA ILE A 103 3.65 -24.96 14.12
C ILE A 103 5.16 -24.82 13.91
N GLU A 104 5.83 -25.91 13.55
CA GLU A 104 7.28 -25.88 13.29
C GLU A 104 7.64 -24.95 12.13
N LYS A 105 6.87 -24.99 11.03
CA LYS A 105 7.08 -24.10 9.88
C LYS A 105 7.04 -22.62 10.25
N PHE A 106 6.09 -22.21 11.09
CA PHE A 106 5.85 -20.78 11.37
C PHE A 106 6.55 -20.27 12.63
N THR A 107 6.93 -21.16 13.55
CA THR A 107 7.58 -20.77 14.80
C THR A 107 9.03 -21.22 14.89
N GLY A 108 9.49 -22.09 13.98
CA GLY A 108 10.81 -22.71 14.03
C GLY A 108 10.96 -23.77 15.13
N THR A 109 9.88 -24.08 15.85
CA THR A 109 9.89 -25.00 16.99
C THR A 109 8.62 -25.85 16.99
N SER A 110 8.68 -27.06 17.56
CA SER A 110 7.49 -27.88 17.76
C SER A 110 6.72 -27.57 19.06
N ALA A 111 7.25 -26.69 19.92
CA ALA A 111 6.66 -26.32 21.20
C ALA A 111 5.40 -25.45 21.03
N ILE A 112 4.37 -25.73 21.83
CA ILE A 112 3.12 -24.98 21.83
C ILE A 112 3.25 -23.86 22.85
N LYS A 113 3.24 -22.61 22.37
CA LYS A 113 3.39 -21.42 23.22
C LYS A 113 2.19 -20.48 23.03
N LEU A 114 0.98 -20.99 23.29
CA LEU A 114 -0.27 -20.28 23.02
C LEU A 114 -0.30 -18.87 23.63
N SER A 115 0.09 -18.72 24.90
CA SER A 115 0.09 -17.41 25.56
C SER A 115 1.04 -16.42 24.88
N ASP A 116 2.22 -16.88 24.45
CA ASP A 116 3.20 -16.02 23.78
C ASP A 116 2.70 -15.62 22.39
N TRP A 117 2.11 -16.55 21.63
CA TRP A 117 1.55 -16.25 20.30
C TRP A 117 0.39 -15.27 20.37
N GLN A 118 -0.51 -15.41 21.36
CA GLN A 118 -1.61 -14.47 21.55
C GLN A 118 -1.11 -13.08 21.93
N LYS A 119 -0.11 -12.98 22.81
CA LYS A 119 0.53 -11.70 23.14
C LYS A 119 1.19 -11.05 21.92
N GLU A 120 1.90 -11.84 21.11
CA GLU A 120 2.52 -11.36 19.87
C GLU A 120 1.47 -10.86 18.89
N ILE A 121 0.37 -11.60 18.68
CA ILE A 121 -0.75 -11.17 17.82
C ILE A 121 -1.30 -9.82 18.29
N SER A 122 -1.65 -9.67 19.57
CA SER A 122 -2.21 -8.41 20.09
C SER A 122 -1.22 -7.24 20.00
N SER A 123 0.08 -7.49 20.18
CA SER A 123 1.11 -6.46 19.97
C SER A 123 1.17 -6.02 18.51
N LEU A 124 1.17 -6.98 17.58
CA LEU A 124 1.22 -6.71 16.14
C LEU A 124 -0.04 -5.98 15.65
N GLU A 125 -1.21 -6.32 16.17
CA GLU A 125 -2.47 -5.62 15.87
C GLU A 125 -2.41 -4.14 16.28
N LYS A 126 -1.85 -3.86 17.47
CA LYS A 126 -1.63 -2.49 17.93
C LYS A 126 -0.64 -1.74 17.04
N GLU A 127 0.48 -2.36 16.70
CA GLU A 127 1.46 -1.76 15.78
C GLU A 127 0.87 -1.48 14.39
N ILE A 128 -0.01 -2.34 13.88
CA ILE A 128 -0.73 -2.11 12.61
C ILE A 128 -1.68 -0.92 12.75
N GLN A 129 -2.34 -0.75 13.89
CA GLN A 129 -3.19 0.41 14.14
C GLN A 129 -2.37 1.71 14.09
N ASP A 130 -1.25 1.77 14.81
CA ASP A 130 -0.35 2.93 14.81
C ASP A 130 0.17 3.24 13.40
N LEU A 131 0.61 2.22 12.65
CA LEU A 131 1.06 2.36 11.26
C LEU A 131 -0.07 2.83 10.33
N SER A 132 -1.31 2.46 10.60
CA SER A 132 -2.47 2.89 9.82
C SER A 132 -2.78 4.37 10.04
N GLU A 133 -2.60 4.87 11.26
CA GLU A 133 -2.68 6.30 11.57
C GLU A 133 -1.58 7.08 10.86
N ASP A 134 -0.34 6.57 10.85
CA ASP A 134 0.76 7.20 10.11
C ASP A 134 0.54 7.17 8.60
N LYS A 135 -0.03 6.09 8.06
CA LYS A 135 -0.46 6.03 6.66
C LYS A 135 -1.49 7.10 6.32
N ALA A 136 -2.44 7.35 7.23
CA ALA A 136 -3.44 8.41 7.04
C ALA A 136 -2.79 9.80 7.02
N LYS A 137 -1.81 10.07 7.91
CA LYS A 137 -1.05 11.33 7.89
C LYS A 137 -0.31 11.53 6.57
N VAL A 138 0.37 10.50 6.06
CA VAL A 138 1.05 10.54 4.75
C VAL A 138 0.05 10.79 3.61
N GLN A 139 -1.14 10.19 3.66
CA GLN A 139 -2.20 10.47 2.68
C GLN A 139 -2.70 11.91 2.74
N ASP A 140 -2.81 12.49 3.93
CA ASP A 140 -3.21 13.89 4.08
C ASP A 140 -2.15 14.85 3.55
N GLU A 141 -0.86 14.54 3.70
CA GLU A 141 0.24 15.28 3.07
C GLU A 141 0.11 15.28 1.53
N PHE A 142 -0.18 14.12 0.93
CA PHE A 142 -0.44 14.04 -0.53
C PHE A 142 -1.62 14.90 -0.96
N LYS A 143 -2.71 14.97 -0.17
CA LYS A 143 -3.84 15.86 -0.47
C LYS A 143 -3.44 17.33 -0.45
N GLN A 144 -2.54 17.75 0.45
CA GLN A 144 -2.03 19.13 0.44
C GLN A 144 -1.24 19.43 -0.83
N ILE A 145 -0.40 18.49 -1.28
CA ILE A 145 0.32 18.62 -2.54
C ILE A 145 -0.63 18.71 -3.74
N ASP A 146 -1.73 17.96 -3.74
CA ASP A 146 -2.74 18.07 -4.80
C ASP A 146 -3.50 19.40 -4.77
N HIS A 147 -3.74 19.99 -3.59
CA HIS A 147 -4.24 21.36 -3.49
C HIS A 147 -3.27 22.38 -4.08
N ILE A 148 -1.96 22.21 -3.88
CA ILE A 148 -0.94 23.07 -4.49
C ILE A 148 -0.96 22.94 -6.01
N LYS A 149 -0.98 21.71 -6.55
CA LYS A 149 -1.09 21.49 -8.00
C LYS A 149 -2.35 22.13 -8.59
N TYR A 150 -3.47 22.01 -7.89
CA TYR A 150 -4.72 22.65 -8.30
C TYR A 150 -4.60 24.17 -8.31
N ALA A 151 -4.02 24.76 -7.25
CA ALA A 151 -3.80 26.19 -7.15
C ALA A 151 -2.93 26.73 -8.29
N VAL A 152 -1.80 26.07 -8.55
CA VAL A 152 -0.89 26.40 -9.66
C VAL A 152 -1.62 26.32 -11.00
N LYS A 153 -2.43 25.29 -11.20
CA LYS A 153 -3.24 25.16 -12.42
C LYS A 153 -4.19 26.32 -12.61
N ILE A 154 -4.95 26.71 -11.57
CA ILE A 154 -5.89 27.84 -11.67
C ILE A 154 -5.16 29.13 -12.02
N VAL A 155 -4.02 29.42 -11.38
CA VAL A 155 -3.21 30.60 -11.70
C VAL A 155 -2.70 30.54 -13.14
N ASN A 156 -2.17 29.40 -13.59
CA ASN A 156 -1.72 29.28 -14.97
C ASN A 156 -2.86 29.49 -15.98
N ASP A 157 -4.04 28.92 -15.71
CA ASP A 157 -5.23 29.07 -16.56
C ASP A 157 -5.73 30.53 -16.57
N GLU A 158 -5.74 31.23 -15.43
CA GLU A 158 -6.22 32.61 -15.28
C GLU A 158 -5.28 33.64 -15.91
N TYR A 159 -3.96 33.46 -15.75
CA TYR A 159 -2.95 34.36 -16.30
C TYR A 159 -2.48 33.96 -17.70
N GLY A 160 -3.06 32.91 -18.30
CA GLY A 160 -2.67 32.42 -19.62
C GLY A 160 -1.19 32.01 -19.70
N ILE A 161 -0.63 31.46 -18.62
CA ILE A 161 0.76 31.01 -18.57
C ILE A 161 0.87 29.73 -19.39
N ASP A 162 1.22 29.88 -20.66
CA ASP A 162 1.51 28.78 -21.56
C ASP A 162 2.95 28.31 -21.37
N LEU A 163 3.12 27.02 -21.02
CA LEU A 163 4.43 26.41 -20.86
C LEU A 163 5.29 26.51 -22.12
N SER A 164 4.68 26.55 -23.31
CA SER A 164 5.41 26.74 -24.57
C SER A 164 6.09 28.12 -24.60
N ILE A 165 5.38 29.16 -24.14
CA ILE A 165 5.90 30.54 -24.03
C ILE A 165 6.98 30.62 -22.95
N GLU A 166 6.84 29.91 -21.83
CA GLU A 166 7.82 29.93 -20.75
C GLU A 166 9.11 29.19 -21.12
N ILE A 167 9.02 28.12 -21.93
CA ILE A 167 10.19 27.45 -22.53
C ILE A 167 10.92 28.41 -23.48
N ASP A 168 10.20 29.14 -24.34
CA ASP A 168 10.79 30.12 -25.24
C ASP A 168 11.46 31.29 -24.49
N LYS A 169 10.84 31.76 -23.40
CA LYS A 169 11.45 32.76 -22.51
C LYS A 169 12.67 32.23 -21.78
N ALA A 170 12.65 30.98 -21.31
CA ALA A 170 13.79 30.34 -20.65
C ALA A 170 14.99 30.21 -21.61
N ILE A 171 14.73 29.84 -22.87
CA ILE A 171 15.75 29.80 -23.93
C ILE A 171 16.32 31.21 -24.19
N LYS A 172 15.46 32.23 -24.29
CA LYS A 172 15.89 33.63 -24.51
C LYS A 172 16.64 34.24 -23.32
N ARG A 173 16.35 33.82 -22.09
CA ARG A 173 17.06 34.23 -20.86
C ARG A 173 18.41 33.53 -20.68
N GLY A 174 18.69 32.48 -21.46
CA GLY A 174 19.91 31.69 -21.33
C GLY A 174 19.89 30.72 -20.15
N ASP A 175 18.72 30.26 -19.74
CA ASP A 175 18.56 29.33 -18.62
C ASP A 175 19.30 28.00 -18.90
N LYS A 176 19.76 27.33 -17.84
CA LYS A 176 20.55 26.09 -17.96
C LYS A 176 19.79 25.02 -18.77
N PRO A 177 20.47 24.25 -19.65
CA PRO A 177 19.84 23.21 -20.47
C PRO A 177 19.03 22.17 -19.68
N SER A 178 19.44 21.87 -18.44
CA SER A 178 18.73 20.95 -17.54
C SER A 178 17.35 21.46 -17.13
N VAL A 179 17.19 22.76 -16.93
CA VAL A 179 15.91 23.39 -16.57
C VAL A 179 14.97 23.39 -17.76
N ILE A 180 15.47 23.76 -18.94
CA ILE A 180 14.71 23.72 -20.19
C ILE A 180 14.26 22.29 -20.51
N ALA A 181 15.12 21.29 -20.28
CA ALA A 181 14.78 19.88 -20.49
C ALA A 181 13.68 19.39 -19.53
N GLN A 182 13.69 19.84 -18.27
CA GLN A 182 12.63 19.51 -17.31
C GLN A 182 11.29 20.15 -17.70
N LEU A 183 11.30 21.42 -18.15
CA LEU A 183 10.09 22.11 -18.63
C LEU A 183 9.48 21.40 -19.86
N LYS A 184 10.31 21.01 -20.83
CA LYS A 184 9.86 20.23 -22.00
C LYS A 184 9.26 18.87 -21.61
N LYS A 185 9.92 18.12 -20.71
CA LYS A 185 9.40 16.85 -20.20
C LYS A 185 8.05 17.03 -19.49
N PHE A 186 7.88 18.11 -18.74
CA PHE A 186 6.61 18.40 -18.06
C PHE A 186 5.49 18.71 -19.06
N GLN A 187 5.78 19.52 -20.09
CA GLN A 187 4.83 19.80 -21.18
C GLN A 187 4.39 18.52 -21.89
N GLU A 188 5.32 17.63 -22.22
CA GLU A 188 5.04 16.35 -22.88
C GLU A 188 4.17 15.42 -22.01
N GLN A 189 4.45 15.35 -20.70
CA GLN A 189 3.61 14.58 -19.76
C GLN A 189 2.19 15.13 -19.63
N GLU A 190 2.01 16.45 -19.64
CA GLU A 190 0.71 17.11 -19.65
C GLU A 190 -0.09 16.74 -20.90
N GLU A 191 0.55 16.75 -22.08
CA GLU A 191 -0.10 16.35 -23.34
C GLU A 191 -0.50 14.88 -23.34
N ILE A 192 0.39 13.98 -22.89
CA ILE A 192 0.09 12.54 -22.77
C ILE A 192 -1.12 12.31 -21.87
N LYS A 193 -1.19 12.99 -20.72
CA LYS A 193 -2.34 12.91 -19.79
C LYS A 193 -3.63 13.42 -20.44
N ARG A 194 -3.56 14.53 -21.19
CA ARG A 194 -4.73 15.07 -21.92
C ARG A 194 -5.22 14.09 -22.97
N GLN A 195 -4.33 13.53 -23.79
CA GLN A 195 -4.67 12.52 -24.78
C GLN A 195 -5.29 11.27 -24.15
N TYR A 196 -4.73 10.78 -23.05
CA TYR A 196 -5.28 9.63 -22.34
C TYR A 196 -6.70 9.91 -21.83
N LYS A 197 -6.92 11.09 -21.23
CA LYS A 197 -8.24 11.52 -20.75
C LYS A 197 -9.26 11.70 -21.88
N GLN A 198 -8.82 12.16 -23.05
CA GLN A 198 -9.63 12.27 -24.26
C GLN A 198 -10.09 10.89 -24.74
N LYS A 199 -9.15 9.96 -24.92
CA LYS A 199 -9.42 8.57 -25.32
C LYS A 199 -10.34 7.85 -24.35
N ALA A 200 -10.17 8.07 -23.04
CA ALA A 200 -11.06 7.50 -22.02
C ALA A 200 -12.50 8.03 -22.14
N LYS A 201 -12.67 9.34 -22.42
CA LYS A 201 -13.99 9.95 -22.65
C LYS A 201 -14.64 9.46 -23.95
N GLU A 202 -13.87 9.28 -25.02
CA GLU A 202 -14.35 8.75 -26.29
C GLU A 202 -14.82 7.31 -26.16
N LYS A 203 -14.01 6.44 -25.53
CA LYS A 203 -14.42 5.06 -25.20
C LYS A 203 -15.68 4.99 -24.35
N ALA A 204 -15.80 5.88 -23.37
CA ALA A 204 -17.02 5.94 -22.55
C ALA A 204 -18.24 6.30 -23.41
N LYS A 205 -18.14 7.31 -24.29
CA LYS A 205 -19.23 7.71 -25.20
C LYS A 205 -19.61 6.61 -26.18
N GLU A 206 -18.63 5.90 -26.74
CA GLU A 206 -18.84 4.78 -27.66
C GLU A 206 -19.59 3.62 -26.97
N ASN A 207 -19.20 3.28 -25.74
CA ASN A 207 -19.92 2.28 -24.93
C ASN A 207 -21.37 2.66 -24.61
N TYR A 208 -21.67 3.96 -24.44
CA TYR A 208 -23.05 4.42 -24.22
C TYR A 208 -23.88 4.39 -25.50
N LYS A 209 -23.26 4.64 -26.66
CA LYS A 209 -23.93 4.58 -27.97
C LYS A 209 -24.29 3.15 -28.35
N ASN A 210 -23.36 2.21 -28.17
CA ASN A 210 -23.57 0.80 -28.49
C ASN A 210 -24.64 0.14 -27.59
N LYS A 211 -24.79 0.58 -26.34
CA LYS A 211 -25.87 0.10 -25.44
C LYS A 211 -27.26 0.70 -25.74
N GLY A 212 -27.33 1.77 -26.53
CA GLY A 212 -28.58 2.40 -26.96
C GLY A 212 -29.16 1.80 -28.24
N GLU A 213 -28.33 1.13 -29.05
CA GLU A 213 -28.73 0.50 -30.32
C GLU A 213 -29.16 -0.98 -30.17
N GLU A 214 -28.95 -1.59 -29.00
CA GLU A 214 -29.39 -2.95 -28.64
C GLU A 214 -30.76 -3.01 -27.92
N ARG A 215 -31.56 -1.93 -27.94
CA ARG A 215 -32.90 -1.87 -27.33
C ARG A 215 -34.01 -1.66 -28.34
#